data_AF-A0A7W5SDF8-F1
#
_entry.id   AF-A0A7W5SDF8-F1
#
_cell.length_a   1.000
_cell.length_b   1.000
_cell.length_c   1.000
_cell.angle_alpha   90.00
_cell.angle_beta   90.00
_cell.angle_gamma   90.00
#
_symmetry.space_group_name_H-M   'P 1'
#
loop_
_entity.id
_entity.type
_entity.pdbx_description
1 polymer ?
#
loop_
_entity_poly.entity_id
_entity_poly.type
_entity_poly.pdbx_seq_one_letter_code
_entity_poly.pdbx_strand_id
1 'polypeptide(L)'
;MGAEHTREGKWRRINGGLIPVGIIGAYFAAPSLRFCNPLLLLFGGLFLGFAANVGYDRLVGDEKTRFNSIQVWVFILLAAGFLGAACLEIYQREPRWDAKCAALQAEMLNGTAMGSPAPKKGQATASEAFQALGCRPQL
;
A
#
# COMPACT_ATOMS: atom_id res chain seq x y z
N MET A 1 39.20 0.35 11.32
CA MET A 1 38.17 1.40 11.30
C MET A 1 38.25 2.12 9.95
N GLY A 2 37.53 1.68 8.91
CA GLY A 2 37.74 2.23 7.55
C GLY A 2 36.57 2.16 6.58
N ALA A 3 35.57 1.30 6.83
CA ALA A 3 34.42 1.17 5.91
C ALA A 3 33.40 2.33 6.04
N GLU A 4 33.34 3.02 7.18
CA GLU A 4 32.30 4.03 7.44
C GLU A 4 32.44 5.34 6.65
N HIS A 5 33.65 5.68 6.18
CA HIS A 5 33.90 6.89 5.39
C HIS A 5 33.84 6.67 3.88
N THR A 6 33.59 5.45 3.43
CA THR A 6 33.40 5.15 2.00
C THR A 6 32.00 5.57 1.54
N ARG A 7 31.83 5.89 0.25
CA ARG A 7 30.51 6.23 -0.34
C ARG A 7 29.50 5.10 -0.10
N GLU A 8 29.95 3.85 -0.20
CA GLU A 8 29.16 2.66 0.11
C GLU A 8 28.78 2.55 1.58
N GLY A 9 29.72 2.85 2.50
CA GLY A 9 29.45 2.86 3.94
C GLY A 9 28.39 3.89 4.33
N LYS A 10 28.46 5.10 3.74
CA LYS A 10 27.46 6.15 3.95
C LYS A 10 26.09 5.75 3.37
N TRP A 11 26.06 5.16 2.17
CA TRP A 11 24.85 4.63 1.55
C TRP A 11 24.20 3.52 2.40
N ARG A 12 25.00 2.57 2.89
CA ARG A 12 24.53 1.50 3.78
C ARG A 12 23.99 2.02 5.10
N ARG A 13 24.60 3.04 5.71
CA ARG A 13 24.08 3.65 6.95
C ARG A 13 22.73 4.33 6.73
N ILE A 14 22.58 5.07 5.64
CA ILE A 14 21.32 5.77 5.32
C ILE A 14 20.22 4.76 4.96
N ASN A 15 20.49 3.78 4.10
CA ASN A 15 19.47 2.79 3.72
C ASN A 15 19.20 1.75 4.81
N GLY A 16 20.21 1.41 5.62
CA GLY A 16 20.06 0.51 6.76
C GLY A 16 19.06 1.05 7.79
N GLY A 17 18.94 2.37 7.93
CA GLY A 17 17.90 3.02 8.74
C GLY A 17 16.54 3.13 8.05
N LEU A 18 16.50 3.25 6.72
CA LEU A 18 15.26 3.35 5.95
C LEU A 18 14.51 2.01 5.86
N ILE A 19 15.21 0.87 5.83
CA ILE A 19 14.59 -0.46 5.79
C ILE A 19 13.64 -0.70 6.98
N PRO A 20 14.05 -0.56 8.26
CA PRO A 20 13.14 -0.79 9.39
C PRO A 20 12.00 0.22 9.44
N VAL A 21 12.24 1.49 9.07
CA VAL A 21 11.17 2.51 8.98
C VAL A 21 10.16 2.12 7.90
N GLY A 22 10.63 1.64 6.75
CA GLY A 22 9.79 1.13 5.67
C GLY A 22 8.96 -0.08 6.09
N ILE A 23 9.54 -1.02 6.86
CA ILE A 23 8.80 -2.19 7.38
C ILE A 23 7.71 -1.75 8.36
N ILE A 24 8.01 -0.85 9.30
CA ILE A 24 7.03 -0.32 10.25
C ILE A 24 5.91 0.41 9.49
N GLY A 25 6.27 1.28 8.53
CA GLY A 25 5.29 1.98 7.70
C GLY A 25 4.41 1.03 6.91
N ALA A 26 4.99 -0.02 6.31
CA ALA A 26 4.26 -1.04 5.57
C ALA A 26 3.31 -1.83 6.48
N TYR A 27 3.70 -2.13 7.72
CA TYR A 27 2.83 -2.80 8.69
C TYR A 27 1.57 -2.00 8.98
N PHE A 28 1.68 -0.67 9.15
CA PHE A 28 0.52 0.20 9.37
C PHE A 28 -0.28 0.47 8.09
N ALA A 29 0.36 0.46 6.93
CA ALA A 29 -0.30 0.65 5.64
C ALA A 29 -1.00 -0.62 5.12
N ALA A 30 -0.55 -1.81 5.52
CA ALA A 30 -1.04 -3.10 5.02
C ALA A 30 -2.57 -3.28 5.12
N PRO A 31 -3.25 -2.88 6.21
CA PRO A 31 -4.71 -2.95 6.28
C PRO A 31 -5.41 -2.09 5.22
N SER A 32 -4.80 -0.98 4.81
CA SER A 32 -5.35 -0.06 3.80
C SER A 32 -5.11 -0.57 2.37
N LEU A 33 -4.06 -1.37 2.16
CA LEU A 33 -3.72 -1.93 0.84
C LEU A 33 -4.79 -2.87 0.28
N ARG A 34 -5.69 -3.42 1.12
CA ARG A 34 -6.82 -4.25 0.67
C ARG A 34 -7.78 -3.51 -0.26
N PHE A 35 -7.77 -2.18 -0.23
CA PHE A 35 -8.64 -1.34 -1.06
C PHE A 35 -7.96 -0.81 -2.32
N CYS A 36 -6.63 -0.92 -2.40
CA CYS A 36 -5.85 -0.50 -3.55
C CYS A 36 -5.96 -1.49 -4.69
N ASN A 37 -5.95 -0.97 -5.93
CA ASN A 37 -5.67 -1.79 -7.09
C ASN A 37 -4.24 -2.36 -7.02
N PRO A 38 -4.05 -3.70 -7.06
CA PRO A 38 -2.73 -4.32 -6.97
C PRO A 38 -1.78 -3.91 -8.10
N LEU A 39 -2.31 -3.53 -9.27
CA LEU A 39 -1.50 -3.05 -10.39
C LEU A 39 -0.87 -1.68 -10.10
N LEU A 40 -1.60 -0.77 -9.45
CA LEU A 40 -1.07 0.55 -9.08
C LEU A 40 0.07 0.41 -8.07
N LEU A 41 -0.09 -0.50 -7.09
CA LEU A 41 0.96 -0.82 -6.13
C LEU A 41 2.18 -1.46 -6.81
N LEU A 42 1.96 -2.38 -7.74
CA LEU A 42 3.03 -3.04 -8.50
C LEU A 42 3.83 -2.02 -9.32
N PHE A 43 3.16 -1.19 -10.12
CA PHE A 43 3.84 -0.16 -10.91
C PHE A 43 4.52 0.89 -10.03
N GLY A 44 3.85 1.34 -8.96
CA GLY A 44 4.43 2.26 -7.99
C GLY A 44 5.72 1.72 -7.37
N GLY A 45 5.71 0.47 -6.90
CA GLY A 45 6.88 -0.21 -6.33
C GLY A 45 7.99 -0.43 -7.35
N LEU A 46 7.65 -0.81 -8.58
CA LEU A 46 8.62 -1.04 -9.65
C LEU A 46 9.36 0.26 -10.01
N PHE A 47 8.65 1.37 -10.20
CA PHE A 47 9.28 2.67 -10.48
C PHE A 47 10.11 3.17 -9.29
N LEU A 48 9.67 2.93 -8.06
CA LEU A 48 10.46 3.24 -6.87
C LEU A 48 11.78 2.43 -6.83
N GLY A 49 11.72 1.15 -7.21
CA GLY A 49 12.89 0.28 -7.33
C GLY A 49 13.88 0.78 -8.40
N PHE A 50 13.38 1.19 -9.57
CA PHE A 50 14.22 1.82 -10.60
C PHE A 50 14.83 3.14 -10.14
N ALA A 51 14.07 3.99 -9.45
CA ALA A 51 14.59 5.23 -8.87
C ALA A 51 15.72 4.96 -7.86
N ALA A 52 15.57 3.96 -7.01
CA ALA A 52 16.59 3.56 -6.04
C ALA A 52 17.85 3.01 -6.74
N ASN A 53 17.71 2.22 -7.80
CA ASN A 53 18.82 1.66 -8.56
C ASN A 53 19.64 2.76 -9.26
N VAL A 54 18.97 3.65 -10.00
CA VAL A 54 19.65 4.78 -10.67
C VAL A 54 20.22 5.78 -9.64
N GLY A 55 19.54 5.94 -8.49
CA GLY A 55 20.04 6.74 -7.38
C GLY A 55 21.31 6.17 -6.76
N TYR A 56 21.40 4.84 -6.61
CA TYR A 56 22.60 4.14 -6.17
C TYR A 56 23.75 4.35 -7.16
N ASP A 57 23.53 4.10 -8.45
CA ASP A 57 24.55 4.29 -9.49
C ASP A 57 25.08 5.73 -9.50
N ARG A 58 24.23 6.72 -9.25
CA ARG A 58 24.64 8.14 -9.16
C ARG A 58 25.43 8.47 -7.89
N LEU A 59 25.08 7.88 -6.75
CA LEU A 59 25.67 8.22 -5.46
C LEU A 59 26.97 7.45 -5.19
N VAL A 60 27.03 6.21 -5.65
CA VAL A 60 28.14 5.29 -5.41
C VAL A 60 29.03 5.15 -6.64
N GLY A 61 28.45 5.09 -7.84
CA GLY A 61 29.20 4.99 -9.10
C GLY A 61 30.01 6.25 -9.44
N ASP A 62 30.91 6.09 -10.41
CA ASP A 62 31.83 7.14 -10.85
C ASP A 62 31.20 8.11 -11.86
N GLU A 63 30.15 7.70 -12.59
CA GLU A 63 29.51 8.52 -13.61
C GLU A 63 28.32 9.34 -13.07
N LYS A 64 28.55 10.65 -12.91
CA LYS A 64 27.53 11.62 -12.48
C LYS A 64 27.05 12.48 -13.64
N THR A 65 26.26 11.90 -14.55
CA THR A 65 25.68 12.65 -15.67
C THR A 65 24.42 13.42 -15.26
N ARG A 66 24.09 14.50 -15.99
CA ARG A 66 22.79 15.19 -15.82
C ARG A 66 21.62 14.28 -16.18
N PHE A 67 21.80 13.36 -17.13
CA PHE A 67 20.81 12.38 -17.55
C PHE A 67 20.36 11.46 -16.41
N ASN A 68 21.31 10.92 -15.64
CA ASN A 68 20.99 10.08 -14.48
C ASN A 68 20.18 10.85 -13.42
N SER A 69 20.42 12.16 -13.27
CA SER A 69 19.63 12.99 -12.35
C SER A 69 18.18 13.14 -12.79
N ILE A 70 17.96 13.35 -14.10
CA ILE A 70 16.62 13.49 -14.68
C ILE A 70 15.89 12.15 -14.55
N GLN A 71 16.56 11.04 -14.84
CA GLN A 71 16.00 9.70 -14.78
C GLN A 71 15.54 9.32 -13.36
N VAL A 72 16.31 9.66 -12.32
CA VAL A 72 15.87 9.48 -10.92
C VAL A 72 14.57 10.23 -10.65
N TRP A 73 14.50 11.52 -11.01
CA TRP A 73 13.30 12.32 -10.78
C TRP A 73 12.09 11.83 -11.57
N VAL A 74 12.29 11.39 -12.82
CA VAL A 74 11.22 10.81 -13.64
C VAL A 74 10.64 9.57 -12.96
N PHE A 75 11.49 8.65 -12.49
CA PHE A 75 11.01 7.45 -11.81
C PHE A 75 10.36 7.75 -10.45
N ILE A 76 10.87 8.73 -9.70
CA ILE A 76 10.22 9.19 -8.46
C ILE A 76 8.84 9.78 -8.76
N LEU A 77 8.70 10.62 -9.78
CA LEU A 77 7.42 11.21 -10.17
C LEU A 77 6.42 10.16 -10.66
N LEU A 78 6.88 9.18 -11.45
CA LEU A 78 6.05 8.05 -11.86
C LEU A 78 5.59 7.24 -10.65
N ALA A 79 6.51 6.86 -9.75
CA ALA A 79 6.18 6.14 -8.53
C ALA A 79 5.17 6.93 -7.67
N ALA A 80 5.38 8.24 -7.49
CA ALA A 80 4.46 9.12 -6.76
C ALA A 80 3.08 9.19 -7.43
N GLY A 81 3.01 9.21 -8.76
CA GLY A 81 1.74 9.19 -9.50
C GLY A 81 0.93 7.91 -9.26
N PHE A 82 1.57 6.75 -9.37
CA PHE A 82 0.90 5.46 -9.14
C PHE A 82 0.52 5.24 -7.67
N LEU A 83 1.41 5.57 -6.74
CA LEU A 83 1.13 5.47 -5.30
C LEU A 83 0.07 6.48 -4.86
N GLY A 84 0.11 7.70 -5.40
CA GLY A 84 -0.91 8.73 -5.15
C GLY A 84 -2.29 8.32 -5.67
N ALA A 85 -2.35 7.71 -6.86
CA ALA A 85 -3.58 7.15 -7.40
C ALA A 85 -4.11 6.00 -6.52
N ALA A 86 -3.23 5.13 -6.01
CA ALA A 86 -3.61 4.07 -5.07
C ALA A 86 -4.19 4.65 -3.76
N CYS A 87 -3.57 5.72 -3.21
CA CYS A 87 -4.10 6.42 -2.05
C CYS A 87 -5.48 7.05 -2.32
N LEU A 88 -5.68 7.68 -3.48
CA LEU A 88 -6.98 8.23 -3.88
C LEU A 88 -8.07 7.15 -3.96
N GLU A 89 -7.76 5.96 -4.47
CA GLU A 89 -8.71 4.85 -4.48
C GLU A 89 -9.13 4.42 -3.07
N ILE A 90 -8.20 4.40 -2.12
CA ILE A 90 -8.51 4.11 -0.71
C ILE A 90 -9.52 5.15 -0.19
N TYR A 91 -9.18 6.43 -0.29
CA TYR A 91 -10.03 7.53 0.24
C TYR A 91 -11.44 7.53 -0.34
N GLN A 92 -11.59 7.24 -1.63
CA GLN A 92 -12.92 7.22 -2.26
C GLN A 92 -13.74 5.98 -1.90
N ARG A 93 -13.08 4.86 -1.59
CA ARG A 93 -13.76 3.60 -1.29
C ARG A 93 -14.10 3.48 0.18
N GLU A 94 -13.25 3.97 1.08
CA GLU A 94 -13.41 3.89 2.55
C GLU A 94 -14.84 4.19 3.05
N PRO A 95 -15.50 5.32 2.71
CA PRO A 95 -16.86 5.59 3.19
C PRO A 95 -17.92 4.61 2.69
N ARG A 96 -17.74 4.05 1.49
CA ARG A 96 -18.64 3.00 0.96
C ARG A 96 -18.44 1.67 1.69
N TRP A 97 -17.23 1.41 2.17
CA TRP A 97 -16.91 0.21 2.94
C TRP A 97 -17.48 0.29 4.35
N ASP A 98 -17.35 1.45 5.02
CA ASP A 98 -17.99 1.66 6.32
C ASP A 98 -19.51 1.52 6.25
N ALA A 99 -20.15 2.08 5.21
CA ALA A 99 -21.58 1.92 4.99
C ALA A 99 -21.98 0.44 4.76
N LYS A 100 -21.17 -0.34 4.04
CA LYS A 100 -21.41 -1.79 3.86
C LYS A 100 -21.23 -2.57 5.16
N CYS A 101 -20.20 -2.25 5.95
CA CYS A 101 -19.98 -2.85 7.25
C CYS A 101 -21.15 -2.56 8.20
N ALA A 102 -21.64 -1.32 8.22
CA ALA A 102 -22.80 -0.92 9.01
C ALA A 102 -24.09 -1.63 8.56
N ALA A 103 -24.32 -1.76 7.25
CA ALA A 103 -25.47 -2.49 6.71
C ALA A 103 -25.44 -3.99 7.08
N LEU A 104 -24.29 -4.65 6.95
CA LEU A 104 -24.11 -6.05 7.36
C LEU A 104 -24.28 -6.21 8.88
N GLN A 105 -23.79 -5.26 9.67
CA GLN A 105 -23.98 -5.28 11.12
C GLN A 105 -25.46 -5.13 11.50
N ALA A 106 -26.18 -4.24 10.83
CA ALA A 106 -27.63 -4.08 11.04
C ALA A 106 -28.41 -5.35 10.63
N GLU A 107 -27.99 -6.04 9.56
CA GLU A 107 -28.58 -7.31 9.12
C GLU A 107 -28.32 -8.45 10.13
N MET A 108 -27.13 -8.47 10.76
CA MET A 108 -26.83 -9.42 11.85
C MET A 108 -27.60 -9.12 13.14
N LEU A 109 -27.80 -7.83 13.49
CA LEU A 109 -28.46 -7.41 14.74
C LEU A 109 -29.98 -7.50 14.68
N ASN A 110 -30.59 -7.09 13.56
CA ASN A 110 -32.05 -7.13 13.39
C ASN A 110 -32.55 -8.53 12.97
N GLY A 111 -31.61 -9.46 12.72
CA GLY A 111 -31.88 -10.71 12.02
C GLY A 111 -32.24 -10.47 10.56
N THR A 112 -32.07 -11.49 9.72
CA THR A 112 -32.68 -11.50 8.38
C THR A 112 -34.16 -11.20 8.54
N ALA A 113 -34.66 -10.13 7.92
CA ALA A 113 -36.08 -9.79 7.95
C ALA A 113 -36.90 -11.05 7.69
N MET A 114 -37.93 -11.33 8.51
CA MET A 114 -38.86 -12.44 8.29
C MET A 114 -39.42 -12.33 6.87
N GLY A 115 -38.86 -13.08 5.92
CA GLY A 115 -39.21 -13.00 4.49
C GLY A 115 -38.02 -12.82 3.53
N SER A 116 -36.81 -12.50 4.00
CA SER A 116 -35.62 -12.50 3.15
C SER A 116 -35.28 -13.95 2.75
N PRO A 117 -35.11 -14.23 1.45
CA PRO A 117 -34.80 -15.58 0.99
C PRO A 117 -33.50 -16.05 1.66
N ALA A 118 -33.51 -17.29 2.18
CA ALA A 118 -32.30 -17.92 2.68
C ALA A 118 -31.18 -17.78 1.63
N PRO A 119 -29.94 -17.46 2.04
CA PRO A 119 -28.84 -17.27 1.11
C PRO A 119 -28.76 -18.48 0.18
N LYS A 120 -28.72 -18.25 -1.13
CA LYS A 120 -28.65 -19.34 -2.12
C LYS A 120 -27.40 -20.16 -1.81
N LYS A 121 -27.47 -21.50 -1.93
CA LYS A 121 -26.32 -22.40 -1.75
C LYS A 121 -25.09 -21.83 -2.47
N GLY A 122 -24.07 -21.42 -1.71
CA GLY A 122 -22.85 -20.78 -2.22
C GLY A 122 -22.73 -19.27 -1.98
N GLN A 123 -23.73 -18.60 -1.43
CA GLN A 123 -23.62 -17.21 -0.95
C GLN A 123 -23.14 -17.19 0.50
N ALA A 124 -22.14 -16.35 0.77
CA ALA A 124 -21.63 -16.11 2.11
C ALA A 124 -22.74 -15.56 3.01
N THR A 125 -22.82 -16.09 4.23
CA THR A 125 -23.68 -15.53 5.28
C THR A 125 -23.25 -14.10 5.63
N ALA A 126 -24.15 -13.28 6.18
CA ALA A 126 -23.82 -11.90 6.56
C ALA A 126 -22.61 -11.82 7.52
N SER A 127 -22.45 -12.80 8.41
CA SER A 127 -21.29 -12.93 9.31
C SER A 127 -19.99 -13.27 8.59
N GLU A 128 -20.03 -14.19 7.62
CA GLU A 128 -18.87 -14.52 6.77
C GLU A 128 -18.47 -13.33 5.89
N ALA A 129 -19.44 -12.62 5.33
CA ALA A 129 -19.20 -11.38 4.59
C ALA A 129 -18.59 -10.30 5.48
N PHE A 130 -19.10 -10.12 6.71
CA PHE A 130 -18.56 -9.16 7.67
C PHE A 130 -17.10 -9.47 8.05
N GLN A 131 -16.76 -10.74 8.26
CA GLN A 131 -15.38 -11.17 8.53
C GLN A 131 -14.47 -11.03 7.30
N ALA A 132 -14.92 -11.44 6.12
CA ALA A 132 -14.14 -11.35 4.88
C ALA A 132 -13.81 -9.90 4.50
N LEU A 133 -14.73 -8.96 4.78
CA LEU A 133 -14.52 -7.53 4.59
C LEU A 133 -13.67 -6.91 5.71
N GLY A 134 -13.29 -7.67 6.74
CA GLY A 134 -12.52 -7.20 7.90
C GLY A 134 -13.18 -6.05 8.64
N CYS A 135 -14.52 -6.05 8.69
CA CYS A 135 -15.29 -5.04 9.40
C CYS A 135 -15.08 -5.21 10.92
N ARG A 136 -15.06 -4.11 11.66
CA ARG A 136 -15.11 -4.13 13.13
C ARG A 136 -16.52 -3.77 13.60
N PRO A 137 -17.04 -4.43 14.65
CA PRO A 137 -18.35 -4.08 15.19
C PRO A 137 -18.29 -2.64 15.72
N GLN A 138 -19.18 -1.79 15.21
CA GLN A 138 -19.38 -0.44 15.71
C GLN A 138 -20.36 -0.53 16.88
N LEU A 139 -19.88 -0.37 18.11
CA LEU A 139 -20.69 -0.32 19.33
C LEU A 139 -21.33 1.05 19.51
#